data_AF-A0A5N9HI66-F1
#
_entry.id   AF-A0A5N9HI66-F1
#
_cell.length_a   1.000
_cell.length_b   1.000
_cell.length_c   1.000
_cell.angle_alpha   90.00
_cell.angle_beta   90.00
_cell.angle_gamma   90.00
#
_symmetry.space_group_name_H-M   'P 1'
#
loop_
_entity.id
_entity.type
_entity.pdbx_description
1 polymer ?
#
loop_
_entity_poly.entity_id
_entity_poly.type
_entity_poly.pdbx_seq_one_letter_code
_entity_poly.pdbx_strand_id
1 'polypeptide(L)' 'MIGDEIEINIFCTKNECRAKIETVSVKKENMMLTSSEKIFCPSCNEDVTEYREITGRSESRDEELNTLPASDYMNL' A
#
# COMPACT_ATOMS: atom_id res chain seq x y z
N MET A 1 -26.08 -3.58 -0.07
CA MET A 1 -25.31 -2.91 -1.12
C MET A 1 -23.89 -3.46 -1.02
N ILE A 2 -23.43 -4.18 -2.05
CA ILE A 2 -22.07 -4.70 -2.14
C ILE A 2 -21.25 -3.57 -2.76
N GLY A 3 -20.34 -2.98 -2.00
CA GLY A 3 -19.57 -1.82 -2.49
C GLY A 3 -18.86 -0.99 -1.43
N ASP A 4 -19.10 -1.25 -0.14
CA ASP A 4 -18.48 -0.49 0.95
C ASP A 4 -17.24 -1.15 1.54
N GLU A 5 -16.80 -2.31 1.07
CA GLU A 5 -15.58 -2.95 1.58
C GLU A 5 -14.42 -2.82 0.59
N ILE A 6 -13.24 -2.53 1.11
CA ILE A 6 -12.00 -2.46 0.33
C ILE A 6 -10.91 -3.32 0.95
N GLU A 7 -10.00 -3.76 0.11
CA GLU A 7 -8.85 -4.53 0.54
C GLU A 7 -7.66 -3.60 0.78
N ILE A 8 -7.05 -3.74 1.95
CA ILE A 8 -5.81 -3.07 2.34
C ILE A 8 -4.75 -4.14 2.54
N ASN A 9 -3.65 -4.01 1.81
CA ASN A 9 -2.44 -4.78 2.04
C ASN A 9 -1.60 -4.10 3.13
N ILE A 10 -1.15 -4.90 4.08
CA ILE A 10 -0.29 -4.46 5.17
C ILE A 10 1.11 -5.01 4.91
N PHE A 11 2.08 -4.10 4.89
CA PHE A 11 3.48 -4.40 4.63
C PHE A 11 4.36 -4.00 5.82
N CYS A 12 5.54 -4.60 5.87
CA CYS A 12 6.59 -4.16 6.78
C CYS A 12 7.07 -2.75 6.41
N THR A 13 7.14 -1.83 7.39
CA THR A 13 7.65 -0.46 7.17
C THR A 13 9.15 -0.41 6.81
N LYS A 14 9.92 -1.45 7.14
CA LYS A 14 11.35 -1.49 6.83
C LYS A 14 11.57 -1.55 5.33
N ASN A 15 12.26 -0.55 4.78
CA ASN A 15 12.55 -0.46 3.35
C ASN A 15 13.32 -1.66 2.79
N GLU A 16 14.19 -2.27 3.60
CA GLU A 16 14.94 -3.48 3.22
C GLU A 16 14.10 -4.76 3.17
N CYS A 17 12.93 -4.75 3.83
CA CYS A 17 12.03 -5.90 3.88
C CYS A 17 10.82 -5.69 2.96
N ARG A 18 9.98 -4.68 3.25
CA ARG A 18 8.70 -4.40 2.58
C ARG A 18 7.86 -5.66 2.27
N ALA A 19 8.04 -6.73 3.03
CA ALA A 19 7.29 -7.95 2.82
C ALA A 19 5.81 -7.70 3.11
N LYS A 20 4.93 -8.30 2.31
CA LYS A 20 3.50 -8.31 2.60
C LYS A 20 3.26 -9.20 3.80
N ILE A 21 2.66 -8.64 4.84
CA ILE A 21 2.38 -9.34 6.10
C ILE A 21 0.97 -9.92 6.04
N GLU A 22 -0.02 -9.11 5.69
CA GLU A 22 -1.41 -9.56 5.55
C GLU A 22 -2.21 -8.69 4.58
N THR A 23 -3.42 -9.13 4.26
CA THR A 23 -4.42 -8.37 3.49
C THR A 23 -5.71 -8.37 4.30
N VAL A 24 -6.24 -7.19 4.59
CA VAL A 24 -7.46 -6.99 5.40
C VAL A 24 -8.55 -6.34 4.57
N SER A 25 -9.78 -6.85 4.69
CA SER A 25 -10.96 -6.20 4.12
C SER A 25 -11.56 -5.28 5.17
N VAL A 26 -11.67 -3.98 4.87
CA VAL A 26 -12.26 -2.98 5.76
C VAL A 26 -13.34 -2.19 5.06
N LYS A 27 -14.31 -1.69 5.83
CA LYS A 27 -15.30 -0.77 5.28
C LYS A 27 -14.64 0.54 4.84
N LYS A 28 -15.21 1.18 3.83
CA LYS A 28 -14.74 2.42 3.23
C LYS A 28 -14.72 3.59 4.20
N GLU A 29 -15.67 3.62 5.12
CA GLU A 29 -15.71 4.56 6.24
C GLU A 29 -14.58 4.35 7.27
N ASN A 30 -13.98 3.15 7.32
CA ASN A 30 -12.94 2.75 8.29
C ASN A 30 -11.57 2.53 7.62
N MET A 31 -11.32 3.12 6.45
CA MET A 31 -10.05 3.04 5.74
C MET A 31 -8.97 3.88 6.42
N MET A 32 -8.38 3.37 7.50
CA MET A 32 -7.25 4.01 8.15
C MET A 32 -5.95 3.56 7.46
N LEU A 33 -5.40 4.43 6.59
CA LEU A 33 -4.17 4.15 5.82
C LEU A 33 -2.87 4.43 6.60
N THR A 34 -2.99 5.05 7.76
CA THR A 34 -1.87 5.36 8.64
C THR A 34 -2.26 5.01 10.05
N SER A 35 -1.49 4.15 10.69
CA SER A 35 -1.67 3.78 12.08
C SER A 35 -0.29 3.60 12.72
N SER A 36 -0.20 3.92 14.00
CA SER A 36 1.01 3.75 14.81
C SER A 36 1.09 2.38 15.47
N GLU A 37 0.20 1.46 15.09
CA GLU A 37 0.22 0.09 15.60
C GLU A 37 1.48 -0.64 15.14
N LYS A 38 2.01 -1.48 16.04
CA LYS A 38 3.13 -2.36 15.75
C LYS A 38 2.59 -3.73 15.42
N ILE A 39 3.07 -4.28 14.31
CA ILE A 39 2.73 -5.63 13.86
C ILE A 39 4.01 -6.45 13.79
N PHE A 40 3.88 -7.74 14.06
CA PHE A 40 5.01 -8.65 13.97
C PHE A 40 5.32 -8.94 12.50
N CYS A 41 6.54 -8.63 12.04
CA CYS A 41 6.98 -9.00 10.71
C CYS A 41 7.74 -10.35 10.75
N PRO A 42 7.21 -11.43 10.15
CA PRO A 42 7.88 -12.73 10.16
C PRO A 42 9.20 -12.73 9.36
N SER A 43 9.36 -11.82 8.40
CA SER A 43 10.58 -11.67 7.62
C SER A 43 11.70 -10.95 8.38
N CYS A 44 11.36 -10.01 9.27
CA CYS A 44 12.36 -9.31 10.11
C CYS A 44 12.50 -9.95 11.50
N ASN A 45 11.55 -10.79 11.88
CA ASN A 45 11.46 -11.41 13.20
C ASN A 45 11.44 -10.37 14.35
N GLU A 46 10.74 -9.26 14.13
CA GLU A 46 10.60 -8.16 15.09
C GLU A 46 9.27 -7.41 14.91
N ASP A 47 8.87 -6.68 15.94
CA ASP A 47 7.70 -5.79 15.89
C ASP A 47 8.05 -4.49 15.16
N VAL A 48 7.41 -4.29 14.02
CA VAL A 48 7.59 -3.13 13.14
C VAL A 48 6.30 -2.34 13.05
N THR A 49 6.39 -1.05 12.72
CA THR A 49 5.19 -0.31 12.33
C THR A 49 4.64 -0.87 11.03
N GLU A 50 3.33 -0.85 10.88
CA GLU A 50 2.66 -1.25 9.67
C GLU A 50 2.68 -0.18 8.58
N TYR A 51 2.83 -0.61 7.33
CA TYR A 51 2.62 0.22 6.15
C TYR A 51 1.39 -0.29 5.41
N ARG A 52 0.31 0.49 5.38
CA ARG A 52 -0.96 0.10 4.77
C ARG A 52 -1.11 0.71 3.37
N GLU A 53 -1.47 -0.12 2.40
CA GLU A 53 -1.73 0.30 1.02
C GLU A 53 -2.99 -0.36 0.49
N ILE A 54 -3.85 0.41 -0.19
CA ILE A 54 -5.05 -0.13 -0.82
C ILE A 54 -4.64 -1.02 -2.00
N THR A 55 -5.21 -2.22 -2.10
CA THR A 55 -5.02 -3.10 -3.26
C THR A 55 -5.36 -2.36 -4.56
N GLY A 56 -4.50 -2.48 -5.58
CA GLY A 56 -4.71 -1.83 -6.88
C GLY A 56 -4.19 -0.39 -6.99
N ARG A 57 -3.77 0.25 -5.88
CA ARG A 57 -3.20 1.61 -5.94
C ARG A 57 -1.97 1.70 -6.85
N SER A 58 -1.10 0.69 -6.81
CA SER A 58 0.10 0.64 -7.65
C SER A 58 -0.28 0.57 -9.14
N GLU A 59 -1.24 -0.27 -9.49
CA GLU A 59 -1.70 -0.44 -10.87
C GLU A 59 -2.35 0.85 -11.40
N SER A 60 -3.23 1.48 -10.61
CA SER A 60 -3.79 2.78 -10.96
C SER A 60 -2.71 3.85 -11.10
N ARG A 61 -1.65 3.83 -10.27
CA ARG A 61 -0.53 4.78 -10.40
C ARG A 61 0.22 4.56 -11.71
N ASP A 62 0.49 3.32 -12.09
CA ASP A 62 1.18 2.99 -13.34
C ASP A 62 0.32 3.34 -14.56
N GLU A 63 -0.99 3.11 -14.51
CA GLU A 63 -1.95 3.58 -15.52
C GLU A 63 -1.90 5.10 -15.68
N GLU A 64 -2.01 5.85 -14.58
CA GLU A 64 -1.93 7.31 -14.60
C GLU A 64 -0.59 7.79 -15.18
N LEU A 65 0.54 7.21 -14.74
CA LEU A 65 1.87 7.53 -15.28
C LEU A 65 1.98 7.29 -16.78
N ASN A 66 1.37 6.22 -17.29
CA ASN A 66 1.36 5.91 -18.72
C ASN A 66 0.46 6.84 -19.54
N THR A 67 -0.50 7.53 -18.92
CA THR A 67 -1.33 8.54 -19.60
C THR A 67 -0.72 9.93 -19.63
N LEU A 68 0.35 10.17 -18.84
CA LEU A 68 1.04 11.44 -18.87
C LEU A 68 1.66 11.65 -20.25
N PRO A 69 1.58 12.88 -20.81
CA PRO A 69 2.27 13.17 -22.05
C PRO A 69 3.76 12.87 -21.87
N ALA A 70 4.33 12.07 -22.79
CA ALA A 70 5.77 11.85 -22.83
C ALA A 70 6.41 13.21 -22.97
N SER A 71 6.98 13.69 -21.87
CA SER A 71 7.59 14.98 -21.94
C SER A 71 9.02 14.87 -22.44
N ASP A 72 9.29 15.59 -23.51
CA ASP A 72 10.61 15.89 -24.04
C ASP A 72 11.57 16.60 -23.05
N TYR A 73 11.20 16.89 -21.79
CA TYR A 73 12.12 17.52 -20.83
C TYR A 73 13.22 16.60 -20.24
N MET A 74 13.30 15.32 -20.62
CA MET A 74 14.35 14.38 -20.15
C MET A 74 15.53 14.21 -21.12
N ASN A 75 15.71 15.11 -22.10
CA ASN A 75 16.87 15.15 -23.00
C ASN A 75 17.74 16.41 -22.78
N LEU A 76 18.14 16.71 -21.54
CA LEU A 76 19.17 17.71 -21.23
C LEU A 76 20.09 17.20 -20.10
#